data_AF-A0A969FXY4-F1
#
_entry.id   AF-A0A969FXY4-F1
#
_cell.length_a   1.000
_cell.length_b   1.000
_cell.length_c   1.000
_cell.angle_alpha   90.00
_cell.angle_beta   90.00
_cell.angle_gamma   90.00
#
_symmetry.space_group_name_H-M   'P 1'
#
loop_
_entity.id
_entity.type
_entity.pdbx_description
1 polymer ?
#
loop_
_entity_poly.entity_id
_entity_poly.type
_entity_poly.pdbx_seq_one_letter_code
_entity_poly.pdbx_strand_id
1 'polypeptide(L)'
;MNTIGDLLSRDLGRKIEEIIKLGQTDEQSVYAELTEYVATDRIREQYYELLRAMAEAPADPHEGIGIWVSGFFGSGKSSFAKNLGYILANPQLCG
;
A
#
# COMPACT_ATOMS: atom_id res chain seq x y z
N MET A 1 -15.47 33.80 8.43
CA MET A 1 -14.09 33.78 8.95
C MET A 1 -13.56 32.41 8.58
N ASN A 2 -12.61 32.32 7.63
CA ASN A 2 -12.13 31.02 7.17
C ASN A 2 -11.22 30.42 8.25
N THR A 3 -11.45 29.15 8.57
CA THR A 3 -10.59 28.34 9.43
C THR A 3 -9.47 27.74 8.59
N ILE A 4 -8.42 27.22 9.25
CA ILE A 4 -7.36 26.47 8.57
C ILE A 4 -7.94 25.24 7.86
N GLY A 5 -8.97 24.61 8.45
CA GLY A 5 -9.64 23.45 7.87
C GLY A 5 -10.22 23.73 6.48
N ASP A 6 -10.74 24.94 6.26
CA ASP A 6 -11.33 25.35 4.98
C ASP A 6 -10.28 25.48 3.85
N LEU A 7 -8.99 25.49 4.18
CA LEU A 7 -7.88 25.54 3.21
C LEU A 7 -7.35 24.15 2.83
N LEU A 8 -7.73 23.10 3.56
CA LEU A 8 -7.19 21.76 3.38
C LEU A 8 -7.99 21.00 2.33
N SER A 9 -7.29 20.36 1.39
CA SER A 9 -7.92 19.50 0.39
C SER A 9 -8.38 18.15 0.96
N ARG A 10 -7.98 17.82 2.19
CA ARG A 10 -8.31 16.56 2.87
C ARG A 10 -9.03 16.87 4.18
N ASP A 11 -10.05 16.07 4.48
CA ASP A 11 -10.74 16.11 5.77
C ASP A 11 -9.86 15.49 6.87
N LEU A 12 -9.43 16.31 7.84
CA LEU A 12 -8.65 15.87 8.99
C LEU A 12 -9.51 15.38 10.17
N GLY A 13 -10.84 15.50 10.09
CA GLY A 13 -11.77 14.94 11.08
C GLY A 13 -11.96 13.43 10.95
N ARG A 14 -11.47 12.84 9.85
CA ARG A 14 -11.52 11.41 9.59
C ARG A 14 -10.68 10.63 10.60
N LYS A 15 -11.23 9.54 11.12
CA LYS A 15 -10.48 8.59 11.94
C LYS A 15 -9.45 7.85 11.06
N ILE A 16 -8.20 7.88 11.47
CA ILE A 16 -7.11 7.12 10.86
C ILE A 16 -6.90 5.83 11.66
N GLU A 17 -6.85 4.69 10.98
CA GLU A 17 -6.49 3.43 11.62
C GLU A 17 -4.98 3.40 11.89
N GLU A 18 -4.60 3.24 13.15
CA GLU A 18 -3.21 3.30 13.59
C GLU A 18 -2.37 2.08 13.14
N ILE A 19 -3.05 0.94 12.92
CA ILE A 19 -2.41 -0.34 12.63
C ILE A 19 -2.97 -0.92 11.35
N ILE A 20 -2.08 -1.15 10.38
CA ILE A 20 -2.40 -1.88 9.16
C ILE A 20 -2.71 -3.34 9.52
N LYS A 21 -3.95 -3.74 9.27
CA LYS A 21 -4.43 -5.12 9.39
C LYS A 21 -4.50 -5.74 8.00
N LEU A 22 -3.73 -6.80 7.78
CA LEU A 22 -3.69 -7.53 6.49
C LEU A 22 -5.01 -8.24 6.20
N GLY A 23 -5.71 -8.74 7.22
CA GLY A 23 -7.01 -9.41 7.09
C GLY A 23 -8.22 -8.47 7.17
N GLN A 24 -8.04 -7.15 7.03
CA GLN A 24 -9.16 -6.20 7.06
C GLN A 24 -9.95 -6.29 5.75
N THR A 25 -11.22 -6.67 5.85
CA THR A 25 -12.13 -6.86 4.70
C THR A 25 -13.14 -5.73 4.52
N ASP A 26 -13.14 -4.73 5.41
CA ASP A 26 -13.97 -3.54 5.25
C ASP A 26 -13.45 -2.70 4.08
N GLU A 27 -14.19 -2.70 2.97
CA GLU A 27 -13.76 -2.07 1.72
C GLU A 27 -13.53 -0.57 1.87
N GLN A 28 -14.33 0.14 2.69
CA GLN A 28 -14.17 1.57 2.90
C GLN A 28 -12.86 1.90 3.63
N SER A 29 -12.51 1.11 4.65
CA SER A 29 -11.22 1.23 5.33
C SER A 29 -10.05 0.87 4.41
N VAL A 30 -10.18 -0.18 3.60
CA VAL A 30 -9.15 -0.52 2.62
C VAL A 30 -8.96 0.60 1.61
N TYR A 31 -10.05 1.12 1.04
CA TYR A 31 -10.03 2.23 0.10
C TYR A 31 -9.39 3.48 0.73
N ALA A 32 -9.70 3.77 2.00
CA ALA A 32 -9.05 4.81 2.79
C ALA A 32 -7.53 4.66 2.81
N GLU A 33 -7.06 3.50 3.26
CA GLU A 33 -5.65 3.22 3.46
C GLU A 33 -4.87 3.30 2.15
N LEU A 34 -5.43 2.75 1.06
CA LEU A 34 -4.80 2.77 -0.27
C LEU A 34 -4.72 4.20 -0.84
N THR A 35 -5.79 5.01 -0.71
CA THR A 35 -5.83 6.39 -1.23
C THR A 35 -4.97 7.37 -0.42
N GLU A 36 -4.73 7.06 0.86
CA GLU A 36 -3.84 7.84 1.71
C GLU A 36 -2.37 7.48 1.53
N TYR A 37 -2.07 6.31 0.95
CA TYR A 37 -0.71 5.81 0.79
C TYR A 37 0.11 6.68 -0.19
N VAL A 38 1.16 7.31 0.33
CA VAL A 38 2.10 8.09 -0.48
C VAL A 38 3.30 7.23 -0.84
N ALA A 39 3.35 6.79 -2.10
CA ALA A 39 4.53 6.13 -2.64
C ALA A 39 5.63 7.16 -2.91
N THR A 40 6.63 7.20 -2.02
CA THR A 40 7.87 7.96 -2.24
C THR A 40 8.72 7.33 -3.34
N ASP A 41 9.70 8.04 -3.88
CA ASP A 41 10.52 7.53 -4.99
C ASP A 41 11.20 6.21 -4.64
N ARG A 42 11.76 6.09 -3.43
CA ARG A 42 12.35 4.83 -2.95
C ARG A 42 11.33 3.68 -2.88
N ILE A 43 10.10 3.93 -2.43
CA ILE A 43 9.06 2.91 -2.38
C ILE A 43 8.67 2.47 -3.80
N ARG A 44 8.57 3.43 -4.74
CA ARG A 44 8.28 3.14 -6.15
C ARG A 44 9.35 2.26 -6.78
N GLU A 45 10.63 2.57 -6.55
CA GLU A 45 11.75 1.74 -6.99
C GLU A 45 11.65 0.31 -6.42
N GLN A 46 11.33 0.15 -5.14
CA GLN A 46 11.15 -1.17 -4.53
C GLN A 46 9.98 -1.95 -5.13
N TYR A 47 8.85 -1.31 -5.43
CA TYR A 47 7.76 -1.96 -6.15
C TYR A 47 8.16 -2.33 -7.57
N TYR A 48 8.87 -1.45 -8.27
CA TYR A 48 9.32 -1.68 -9.64
C TYR A 48 10.21 -2.92 -9.74
N GLU A 49 11.27 -3.00 -8.92
CA GLU A 49 12.18 -4.15 -8.90
C GLU A 49 11.41 -5.45 -8.62
N LEU A 50 10.46 -5.40 -7.69
CA LEU A 50 9.69 -6.57 -7.31
C LEU A 50 8.73 -7.03 -8.41
N LEU A 51 7.94 -6.11 -8.97
CA LEU A 51 6.99 -6.41 -10.04
C LEU A 51 7.72 -6.83 -11.31
N ARG A 52 8.88 -6.26 -11.59
CA ARG A 52 9.76 -6.67 -12.69
C ARG A 52 10.23 -8.11 -12.51
N ALA A 53 10.75 -8.47 -11.34
CA ALA A 53 11.17 -9.84 -11.05
C ALA A 53 9.99 -10.83 -11.20
N MET A 54 8.80 -10.46 -10.72
CA MET A 54 7.58 -11.26 -10.91
C MET A 54 7.20 -11.43 -12.38
N ALA A 55 7.35 -10.38 -13.20
CA ALA A 55 7.03 -10.40 -14.62
C ALA A 55 8.05 -11.19 -15.46
N GLU A 56 9.31 -11.21 -15.06
CA GLU A 56 10.39 -11.94 -15.73
C GLU A 56 10.42 -13.43 -15.33
N ALA A 57 9.96 -13.78 -14.12
CA ALA A 57 9.99 -15.14 -13.58
C ALA A 57 9.38 -16.24 -14.49
N PRO A 58 8.29 -16.03 -15.26
CA PRO A 58 7.77 -17.05 -16.17
C PRO A 58 8.74 -17.45 -17.29
N ALA A 59 9.72 -16.61 -17.63
CA ALA A 59 10.70 -16.88 -18.69
C ALA A 59 11.85 -17.79 -18.22
N ASP A 60 12.16 -17.80 -16.92
CA ASP A 60 13.18 -18.66 -16.30
C ASP A 60 12.70 -19.19 -14.95
N PRO A 61 11.86 -20.26 -14.95
CA PRO A 61 11.24 -20.75 -13.74
C PRO A 61 12.25 -21.36 -12.77
N HIS A 62 12.26 -20.90 -11.52
CA HIS A 62 13.07 -21.46 -10.43
C HIS A 62 12.25 -21.64 -9.14
N GLU A 63 12.57 -22.67 -8.34
CA GLU A 63 11.80 -23.04 -7.14
C GLU A 63 12.05 -22.12 -5.92
N GLY A 64 13.14 -21.35 -5.92
CA GLY A 64 13.55 -20.51 -4.78
C GLY A 64 13.03 -19.07 -4.88
N ILE A 65 11.73 -18.83 -4.66
CA ILE A 65 11.17 -17.46 -4.69
C ILE A 65 10.71 -17.02 -3.29
N GLY A 66 11.33 -15.96 -2.77
CA GLY A 66 10.95 -15.34 -1.50
C GLY A 66 11.30 -13.85 -1.48
N ILE A 67 10.44 -13.05 -0.85
CA ILE A 67 10.61 -11.60 -0.73
C ILE A 67 10.81 -11.27 0.74
N TRP A 68 11.89 -10.58 1.08
CA TRP A 68 12.16 -10.14 2.45
C TRP A 68 11.94 -8.63 2.58
N VAL A 69 10.85 -8.24 3.26
CA VAL A 69 10.53 -6.84 3.54
C VAL A 69 11.05 -6.46 4.93
N SER A 70 12.16 -5.72 4.99
CA SER A 70 12.82 -5.31 6.24
C SER A 70 12.78 -3.79 6.49
N GLY A 71 13.00 -3.39 7.75
CA GLY A 71 12.95 -2.00 8.18
C GLY A 71 12.55 -1.81 9.64
N PHE A 72 12.77 -0.63 10.20
CA PHE A 72 12.48 -0.27 11.59
C PHE A 72 10.97 -0.32 11.93
N PHE A 73 10.63 -0.32 13.22
CA PHE A 73 9.22 -0.20 13.65
C PHE A 73 8.59 1.08 13.09
N GLY A 74 7.33 1.01 12.65
CA GLY A 74 6.63 2.15 12.02
C GLY A 74 7.08 2.49 10.59
N SER A 75 8.03 1.77 9.99
CA SER A 75 8.55 2.09 8.65
C SER A 75 7.63 1.71 7.47
N GLY A 76 6.38 1.28 7.74
CA GLY A 76 5.41 0.97 6.70
C GLY A 76 5.51 -0.43 6.04
N LYS A 77 6.30 -1.37 6.59
CA LYS A 77 6.48 -2.73 6.01
C LYS A 77 5.16 -3.46 5.71
N SER A 78 4.24 -3.51 6.68
CA SER A 78 2.94 -4.17 6.50
C SER A 78 2.06 -3.43 5.48
N SER A 79 2.15 -2.10 5.44
CA SER A 79 1.46 -1.29 4.42
C SER A 79 2.00 -1.59 3.02
N PHE A 80 3.32 -1.71 2.86
CA PHE A 80 3.96 -2.09 1.60
C PHE A 80 3.45 -3.45 1.09
N ALA A 81 3.44 -4.47 1.97
CA ALA A 81 2.95 -5.79 1.62
C ALA A 81 1.45 -5.80 1.30
N LYS A 82 0.63 -5.05 2.06
CA LYS A 82 -0.81 -4.92 1.82
C LYS A 82 -1.08 -4.32 0.44
N ASN A 83 -0.47 -3.17 0.15
CA ASN A 83 -0.61 -2.47 -1.13
C ASN A 83 -0.18 -3.37 -2.30
N LEU A 84 0.94 -4.07 -2.19
CA LEU A 84 1.37 -5.04 -3.21
C LEU A 84 0.29 -6.10 -3.47
N GLY A 85 -0.28 -6.68 -2.41
CA GLY A 85 -1.35 -7.67 -2.53
C GLY A 85 -2.58 -7.12 -3.27
N TYR A 86 -2.99 -5.89 -2.98
CA TYR A 86 -4.10 -5.23 -3.68
C TYR A 86 -3.79 -4.89 -5.14
N ILE A 87 -2.55 -4.46 -5.44
CA ILE A 87 -2.11 -4.22 -6.82
C ILE A 87 -2.22 -5.51 -7.65
N LEU A 88 -1.75 -6.63 -7.10
CA LEU A 88 -1.75 -7.92 -7.79
C LEU A 88 -3.15 -8.53 -7.91
N ALA A 89 -3.98 -8.41 -6.87
CA ALA A 89 -5.35 -8.92 -6.90
C ALA A 89 -6.28 -8.03 -7.75
N ASN A 90 -5.96 -6.74 -7.87
CA ASN A 90 -6.72 -5.71 -8.58
C ASN A 90 -8.26 -5.80 -8.37
N PRO A 91 -8.75 -5.86 -7.12
CA PRO A 91 -10.18 -5.92 -6.86
C PRO A 91 -10.83 -4.55 -7.09
N GLN A 92 -12.11 -4.56 -7.46
CA GLN A 92 -12.96 -3.37 -7.39
C GLN A 92 -13.25 -3.06 -5.91
N LEU A 93 -13.06 -1.83 -5.49
CA LEU A 93 -13.33 -1.38 -4.11
C LEU A 93 -14.34 -0.24 -4.13
N CYS A 94 -15.38 -0.36 -3.29
CA CYS A 94 -16.40 0.69 -3.13
C CYS A 94 -17.21 1.06 -4.39
N GLY A 95 -17.19 0.21 -5.43
CA GLY A 95 -17.97 0.40 -6.66
C GLY A 95 -17.28 1.30 -7.69
#